data_AF-A0A2H8TI80-F1
#
_entry.id   AF-A0A2H8TI80-F1
#
_cell.length_a   1.000
_cell.length_b   1.000
_cell.length_c   1.000
_cell.angle_alpha   90.00
_cell.angle_beta   90.00
_cell.angle_gamma   90.00
#
_symmetry.space_group_name_H-M   'P 1'
#
loop_
_entity.id
_entity.type
_entity.pdbx_description
1 polymer ?
#
loop_
_entity_poly.entity_id
_entity_poly.type
_entity_poly.pdbx_seq_one_letter_code
_entity_poly.pdbx_strand_id
1 'polypeptide(L)'
;SISNFLEIYPMASIFFYQDKLHLKIASFYHNIKPLVYKKVIAINKLEKFQEKLHASRTLFIKTVRQCLIPITTQITNGSENAIEEYLDVIIELLVYDEFVNDFIVAYNLIDDIKEYQQLNKKIDSIKYDYLLKSLELINKPYAELKENELQEQQLEIQTNSTNMENAIFQSLINNVKDILPHLKDGFILKCLRYYNMDSEKVINTVLENNLPSELAQYNSNLSSMSEYENNATDYDPTINGCMKLENLCLLDDKSFRNEIR
;
A
#
# COMPACT_ATOMS: atom_id res chain seq x y z
N SER A 1 33.70 4.79 -14.42
CA SER A 1 32.36 4.19 -14.48
C SER A 1 31.47 5.07 -15.34
N ILE A 2 30.32 4.57 -15.83
CA ILE A 2 29.33 5.41 -16.55
C ILE A 2 28.90 6.58 -15.66
N SER A 3 28.67 6.33 -14.37
CA SER A 3 28.36 7.40 -13.41
C SER A 3 29.38 8.54 -13.41
N ASN A 4 30.68 8.24 -13.32
CA ASN A 4 31.71 9.28 -13.30
C ASN A 4 31.77 10.05 -14.62
N PHE A 5 31.53 9.36 -15.75
CA PHE A 5 31.44 10.03 -17.05
C PHE A 5 30.27 11.01 -17.08
N LEU A 6 29.10 10.62 -16.57
CA LEU A 6 27.91 11.48 -16.49
C LEU A 6 28.03 12.61 -15.46
N GLU A 7 28.91 12.49 -14.45
CA GLU A 7 29.25 13.61 -13.56
C GLU A 7 30.07 14.68 -14.29
N ILE A 8 31.03 14.27 -15.11
CA ILE A 8 31.92 15.18 -15.84
C ILE A 8 31.21 15.77 -17.05
N TYR A 9 30.35 14.99 -17.71
CA TYR A 9 29.63 15.40 -18.91
C TYR A 9 28.13 15.05 -18.84
N PRO A 10 27.34 15.81 -18.04
CA PRO A 10 25.92 15.54 -17.83
C PRO A 10 25.08 15.58 -19.10
N MET A 11 25.50 16.34 -20.11
CA MET A 11 24.78 16.45 -21.39
C MET A 11 24.67 15.11 -22.12
N ALA A 12 25.58 14.16 -21.86
CA ALA A 12 25.46 12.82 -22.44
C ALA A 12 24.30 11.99 -21.85
N SER A 13 23.73 12.39 -20.72
CA SER A 13 22.61 11.66 -20.08
C SER A 13 21.42 11.47 -21.02
N ILE A 14 21.17 12.41 -21.94
CA ILE A 14 20.10 12.30 -22.94
C ILE A 14 20.27 11.07 -23.84
N PHE A 15 21.49 10.76 -24.26
CA PHE A 15 21.75 9.61 -25.13
C PHE A 15 21.53 8.30 -24.37
N PHE A 16 21.95 8.24 -23.10
CA PHE A 16 21.71 7.05 -22.27
C PHE A 16 20.24 6.86 -21.89
N TYR A 17 19.51 7.97 -21.72
CA TYR A 17 18.07 7.94 -21.53
C TYR A 17 17.36 7.36 -22.76
N GLN A 18 17.66 7.90 -23.94
CA GLN A 18 17.12 7.44 -25.23
C GLN A 18 17.41 5.96 -25.50
N ASP A 19 18.61 5.49 -25.15
CA ASP A 19 19.00 4.08 -25.27
C ASP A 19 18.37 3.16 -24.20
N LYS A 20 17.48 3.68 -23.35
CA LYS A 20 16.86 2.98 -22.22
C LYS A 20 17.89 2.32 -21.28
N LEU A 21 19.05 2.95 -21.08
CA LEU A 21 20.09 2.40 -20.21
C LEU A 21 19.59 2.23 -18.77
N HIS A 22 18.74 3.14 -18.29
CA HIS A 22 18.13 3.06 -16.96
C HIS A 22 17.39 1.74 -16.73
N LEU A 23 16.57 1.29 -17.69
CA LEU A 23 15.86 0.00 -17.60
C LEU A 23 16.81 -1.18 -17.71
N LYS A 24 17.81 -1.11 -18.60
CA LYS A 24 18.82 -2.17 -18.76
C LYS A 24 19.60 -2.36 -17.45
N ILE A 25 19.98 -1.28 -16.77
CA ILE A 25 20.65 -1.33 -15.48
C ILE A 25 19.73 -1.86 -14.39
N ALA A 26 18.49 -1.37 -14.30
CA ALA A 26 17.52 -1.84 -13.29
C ALA A 26 17.26 -3.35 -13.44
N SER A 27 17.05 -3.83 -14.66
CA SER A 27 16.90 -5.25 -14.97
C SER A 27 18.14 -6.06 -14.60
N PHE A 28 19.33 -5.62 -15.01
CA PHE A 28 20.58 -6.29 -14.65
C PHE A 28 20.74 -6.36 -13.12
N TYR A 29 20.50 -5.24 -12.43
CA TYR A 29 20.63 -5.14 -10.98
C TYR A 29 19.70 -6.12 -10.27
N HIS A 30 18.42 -6.08 -10.60
CA HIS A 30 17.39 -6.93 -10.01
C HIS A 30 17.71 -8.43 -10.18
N ASN A 31 18.21 -8.82 -11.35
CA ASN A 31 18.54 -10.23 -11.60
C ASN A 31 19.87 -10.66 -10.96
N ILE A 32 20.87 -9.77 -10.91
CA ILE A 32 22.25 -10.15 -10.56
C ILE A 32 22.56 -9.92 -9.09
N LYS A 33 22.00 -8.89 -8.43
CA LYS A 33 22.26 -8.61 -7.01
C LYS A 33 21.99 -9.85 -6.14
N PRO A 34 20.82 -10.52 -6.20
CA PRO A 34 20.54 -11.66 -5.34
C PRO A 34 21.52 -12.82 -5.56
N LEU A 35 21.90 -13.07 -6.82
CA LEU A 35 22.83 -14.14 -7.19
C LEU A 35 24.24 -13.89 -6.65
N VAL A 36 24.73 -12.66 -6.77
CA VAL A 36 26.06 -12.27 -6.28
C VAL A 36 26.11 -12.35 -4.76
N TYR A 37 25.11 -11.79 -4.07
CA TYR A 37 25.03 -11.83 -2.60
C TYR A 37 24.96 -13.26 -2.09
N LYS A 38 24.05 -14.09 -2.64
CA LYS A 38 23.94 -15.51 -2.31
C LYS A 38 25.26 -16.24 -2.49
N LYS A 39 25.99 -15.98 -3.58
CA LYS A 39 27.29 -16.62 -3.85
C LYS A 39 28.37 -16.17 -2.87
N VAL A 40 28.46 -14.88 -2.57
CA VAL A 40 29.45 -14.29 -1.66
C VAL A 40 29.23 -14.79 -0.22
N ILE A 41 27.98 -14.89 0.21
CA ILE A 41 27.60 -15.47 1.50
C ILE A 41 27.96 -16.96 1.53
N ALA A 42 27.60 -17.73 0.50
CA ALA A 42 27.88 -19.17 0.45
C ALA A 42 29.39 -19.52 0.52
N ILE A 43 30.27 -18.60 0.11
CA ILE A 43 31.72 -18.78 0.20
C ILE A 43 32.35 -18.10 1.44
N ASN A 44 31.53 -17.57 2.36
CA ASN A 44 31.95 -16.85 3.57
C ASN A 44 32.96 -15.71 3.30
N LYS A 45 32.74 -14.94 2.23
CA LYS A 45 33.62 -13.80 1.86
C LYS A 45 32.89 -12.46 1.87
N LEU A 46 31.78 -12.36 2.61
CA LEU A 46 30.99 -11.12 2.67
C LEU A 46 31.84 -9.93 3.15
N GLU A 47 32.52 -10.07 4.29
CA GLU A 47 33.40 -9.02 4.83
C GLU A 47 34.47 -8.56 3.83
N LYS A 48 35.01 -9.50 3.04
CA LYS A 48 36.02 -9.21 2.02
C LYS A 48 35.46 -8.42 0.83
N PHE A 49 34.19 -8.62 0.48
CA PHE A 49 33.59 -8.02 -0.72
C PHE A 49 32.57 -6.93 -0.41
N GLN A 50 32.20 -6.69 0.85
CA GLN A 50 31.13 -5.78 1.25
C GLN A 50 31.29 -4.37 0.65
N GLU A 51 32.50 -3.81 0.71
CA GLU A 51 32.77 -2.46 0.21
C GLU A 51 32.60 -2.39 -1.30
N LYS A 52 33.02 -3.42 -2.02
CA LYS A 52 32.89 -3.51 -3.48
C LYS A 52 31.44 -3.72 -3.90
N LEU A 53 30.70 -4.54 -3.15
CA LEU A 53 29.26 -4.75 -3.38
C LEU A 53 28.50 -3.45 -3.15
N HIS A 54 28.74 -2.79 -2.03
CA HIS A 54 28.14 -1.49 -1.71
C HIS A 54 28.48 -0.44 -2.78
N ALA A 55 29.77 -0.27 -3.11
CA ALA A 55 30.19 0.67 -4.14
C ALA A 55 29.55 0.38 -5.51
N SER A 56 29.45 -0.90 -5.89
CA SER A 56 28.75 -1.30 -7.11
C SER A 56 27.26 -0.95 -7.05
N ARG A 57 26.60 -1.19 -5.91
CA ARG A 57 25.17 -0.84 -5.73
C ARG A 57 24.94 0.65 -5.91
N THR A 58 25.72 1.47 -5.21
CA THR A 58 25.65 2.93 -5.33
C THR A 58 25.88 3.40 -6.76
N LEU A 59 26.85 2.83 -7.48
CA LEU A 59 27.13 3.22 -8.87
C LEU A 59 25.99 2.89 -9.83
N PHE A 60 25.31 1.74 -9.67
CA PHE A 60 24.16 1.39 -10.50
C PHE A 60 22.98 2.34 -10.25
N ILE A 61 22.63 2.54 -8.98
CA ILE A 61 21.55 3.43 -8.55
C ILE A 61 21.79 4.87 -9.03
N LYS A 62 23.03 5.37 -8.87
CA LYS A 62 23.43 6.69 -9.33
C LYS A 62 23.38 6.83 -10.85
N THR A 63 23.82 5.81 -11.59
CA THR A 63 23.77 5.85 -13.06
C THR A 63 22.33 5.92 -13.56
N VAL A 64 21.39 5.18 -12.95
CA VAL A 64 19.97 5.27 -13.28
C VAL A 64 19.44 6.68 -13.02
N ARG A 65 19.71 7.26 -11.83
CA ARG A 65 19.28 8.62 -11.50
C ARG A 65 19.82 9.64 -12.50
N GLN A 66 21.07 9.49 -12.93
CA GLN A 66 21.69 10.37 -13.92
C GLN A 66 21.07 10.23 -15.31
N CYS A 67 20.63 9.03 -15.71
CA CYS A 67 19.88 8.85 -16.94
C CYS A 67 18.54 9.59 -16.92
N LEU A 68 17.95 9.84 -15.73
CA LEU A 68 16.68 10.56 -15.60
C LEU A 68 16.85 12.08 -15.51
N ILE A 69 18.09 12.60 -15.45
CA ILE A 69 18.36 14.04 -15.40
C ILE A 69 17.63 14.82 -16.50
N PRO A 70 17.69 14.42 -17.80
CA PRO A 70 17.04 15.15 -18.88
C PRO A 70 15.54 15.40 -18.66
N ILE A 71 14.82 14.41 -18.12
CA ILE A 71 13.39 14.56 -17.81
C ILE A 71 13.22 15.46 -16.59
N THR A 72 13.94 15.19 -15.50
CA THR A 72 13.81 15.98 -14.26
C THR A 72 14.18 17.46 -14.47
N THR A 73 15.13 17.77 -15.35
CA THR A 73 15.45 19.15 -15.73
C THR A 73 14.30 19.81 -16.50
N GLN A 74 13.58 19.07 -17.36
CA GLN A 74 12.39 19.60 -18.03
C GLN A 74 11.24 19.86 -17.05
N ILE A 75 11.07 19.00 -16.04
CA ILE A 75 10.10 19.20 -14.95
C ILE A 75 10.43 20.49 -14.20
N THR A 76 11.69 20.69 -13.80
CA THR A 76 12.11 21.93 -13.11
C THR A 76 11.93 23.19 -13.96
N ASN A 77 11.89 23.04 -15.28
CA ASN A 77 11.61 24.14 -16.21
C ASN A 77 10.10 24.33 -16.48
N GLY A 78 9.22 23.60 -15.77
CA GLY A 78 7.76 23.75 -15.84
C GLY A 78 7.07 22.91 -16.91
N SER A 79 7.72 21.89 -17.47
CA SER A 79 7.10 21.01 -18.47
C SER A 79 6.12 20.01 -17.84
N GLU A 80 4.81 20.23 -18.01
CA GLU A 80 3.77 19.28 -17.58
C GLU A 80 3.94 17.90 -18.24
N ASN A 81 4.32 17.87 -19.52
CA ASN A 81 4.52 16.62 -20.28
C ASN A 81 5.69 15.78 -19.74
N ALA A 82 6.74 16.44 -19.24
CA ALA A 82 7.89 15.75 -18.67
C ALA A 82 7.54 15.03 -17.36
N ILE A 83 6.53 15.51 -16.62
CA ILE A 83 6.07 14.82 -15.42
C ILE A 83 5.43 13.49 -15.80
N GLU A 84 4.55 13.47 -16.80
CA GLU A 84 3.92 12.22 -17.26
C GLU A 84 4.95 11.21 -17.76
N GLU A 85 5.92 11.67 -18.56
CA GLU A 85 7.04 10.85 -19.04
C GLU A 85 7.88 10.29 -17.89
N TYR A 86 8.14 11.10 -16.86
CA TYR A 86 8.85 10.63 -15.67
C TYR A 86 8.07 9.53 -14.94
N LEU A 87 6.77 9.73 -14.73
CA LEU A 87 5.93 8.74 -14.05
C LEU A 87 5.86 7.43 -14.85
N ASP A 88 5.76 7.50 -16.18
CA ASP A 88 5.78 6.31 -17.04
C ASP A 88 7.10 5.53 -16.86
N VAL A 89 8.23 6.23 -16.82
CA VAL A 89 9.53 5.59 -16.58
C VAL A 89 9.61 4.97 -15.19
N ILE A 90 9.06 5.63 -14.15
CA ILE A 90 9.01 5.03 -12.81
C ILE A 90 8.13 3.77 -12.80
N ILE A 91 6.99 3.76 -13.51
CA ILE A 91 6.16 2.57 -13.69
C ILE A 91 6.93 1.45 -14.39
N GLU A 92 7.68 1.76 -15.45
CA GLU A 92 8.55 0.77 -16.11
C GLU A 92 9.62 0.22 -15.15
N LEU A 93 10.11 1.03 -14.21
CA LEU A 93 11.07 0.60 -13.19
C LEU A 93 10.46 -0.27 -12.10
N LEU A 94 9.16 -0.11 -11.76
CA LEU A 94 8.45 -0.91 -10.74
C LEU A 94 8.51 -2.42 -10.99
N VAL A 95 8.72 -2.84 -12.24
CA VAL A 95 8.93 -4.24 -12.62
C VAL A 95 10.17 -4.83 -11.94
N TYR A 96 11.12 -4.00 -11.51
CA TYR A 96 12.40 -4.39 -10.91
C TYR A 96 12.45 -4.03 -9.42
N ASP A 97 11.56 -4.62 -8.61
CA ASP A 97 11.39 -4.35 -7.17
C ASP A 97 12.71 -4.37 -6.35
N GLU A 98 13.58 -5.35 -6.56
CA GLU A 98 14.90 -5.45 -5.93
C GLU A 98 15.78 -4.22 -6.19
N PHE A 99 15.69 -3.64 -7.40
CA PHE A 99 16.35 -2.38 -7.73
C PHE A 99 15.61 -1.19 -7.11
N VAL A 100 14.28 -1.15 -7.27
CA VAL A 100 13.45 -0.03 -6.84
C VAL A 100 13.52 0.17 -5.34
N ASN A 101 13.56 -0.90 -4.55
CA ASN A 101 13.71 -0.83 -3.10
C ASN A 101 14.96 -0.03 -2.70
N ASP A 102 16.11 -0.35 -3.29
CA ASP A 102 17.36 0.38 -3.03
C ASP A 102 17.33 1.81 -3.62
N PHE A 103 16.62 2.00 -4.74
CA PHE A 103 16.47 3.30 -5.38
C PHE A 103 15.62 4.28 -4.56
N ILE A 104 14.52 3.81 -3.95
CA ILE A 104 13.65 4.61 -3.06
C ILE A 104 14.47 5.14 -1.89
N VAL A 105 15.21 4.24 -1.22
CA VAL A 105 16.02 4.58 -0.04
C VAL A 105 17.13 5.56 -0.38
N ALA A 106 17.72 5.46 -1.58
CA ALA A 106 18.83 6.33 -1.98
C ALA A 106 18.42 7.76 -2.35
N TYR A 107 17.20 7.96 -2.86
CA TYR A 107 16.79 9.24 -3.47
C TYR A 107 15.45 9.81 -3.00
N ASN A 108 14.80 9.23 -1.98
CA ASN A 108 13.49 9.67 -1.51
C ASN A 108 12.45 9.77 -2.63
N LEU A 109 12.44 8.79 -3.53
CA LEU A 109 11.60 8.78 -4.74
C LEU A 109 10.11 9.08 -4.44
N ILE A 110 9.61 8.58 -3.31
CA ILE A 110 8.24 8.80 -2.85
C ILE A 110 7.92 10.30 -2.70
N ASP A 111 8.85 11.08 -2.16
CA ASP A 111 8.65 12.52 -1.94
C ASP A 111 8.73 13.29 -3.27
N ASP A 112 9.66 12.92 -4.16
CA ASP A 112 9.75 13.49 -5.52
C ASP A 112 8.41 13.33 -6.27
N ILE A 113 7.78 12.16 -6.20
CA ILE A 113 6.50 11.88 -6.85
C ILE A 113 5.36 12.71 -6.25
N LYS A 114 5.32 12.85 -4.92
CA LYS A 114 4.33 13.70 -4.23
C LYS A 114 4.49 15.16 -4.62
N GLU A 115 5.72 15.65 -4.76
CA GLU A 115 6.01 17.00 -5.24
C GLU A 115 5.47 17.19 -6.66
N TYR A 116 5.74 16.23 -7.56
CA TYR A 116 5.27 16.32 -8.95
C TYR A 116 3.74 16.29 -9.06
N GLN A 117 3.05 15.55 -8.19
CA GLN A 117 1.58 15.55 -8.13
C GLN A 117 1.02 16.93 -7.77
N GLN A 118 1.68 17.64 -6.85
CA GLN A 118 1.26 18.99 -6.45
C GLN A 118 1.50 20.01 -7.57
N LEU A 119 2.58 19.85 -8.33
CA LEU A 119 2.95 20.73 -9.43
C LEU A 119 2.02 20.60 -10.64
N ASN A 120 1.43 19.42 -10.88
CA ASN A 120 0.54 19.20 -12.02
C ASN A 120 -0.78 18.53 -11.63
N LYS A 121 -1.81 19.36 -11.38
CA LYS A 121 -3.15 18.94 -10.97
C LYS A 121 -3.97 18.21 -12.04
N LYS A 122 -3.48 18.11 -13.28
CA LYS A 122 -4.21 17.46 -14.39
C LYS A 122 -3.86 15.98 -14.56
N ILE A 123 -2.89 15.47 -13.80
CA ILE A 123 -2.42 14.10 -13.94
C ILE A 123 -3.49 13.13 -13.42
N ASP A 124 -3.54 11.96 -14.04
CA ASP A 124 -4.38 10.84 -13.64
C ASP A 124 -4.12 10.44 -12.18
N SER A 125 -5.12 10.68 -11.32
CA SER A 125 -5.06 10.32 -9.91
C SER A 125 -4.90 8.81 -9.71
N ILE A 126 -5.46 7.99 -10.59
CA ILE A 126 -5.37 6.52 -10.50
C ILE A 126 -3.92 6.08 -10.71
N LYS A 127 -3.24 6.67 -11.70
CA LYS A 127 -1.83 6.40 -11.99
C LYS A 127 -0.95 6.77 -10.80
N TYR A 128 -1.17 7.94 -10.19
CA TYR A 128 -0.45 8.36 -8.99
C TYR A 128 -0.70 7.47 -7.79
N ASP A 129 -1.96 7.15 -7.49
CA ASP A 129 -2.32 6.31 -6.35
C ASP A 129 -1.72 4.91 -6.50
N TYR A 130 -1.78 4.33 -7.70
CA TYR A 130 -1.12 3.06 -8.02
C TYR A 130 0.39 3.13 -7.77
N LEU A 131 1.05 4.16 -8.28
CA LEU A 131 2.50 4.30 -8.23
C LEU A 131 2.96 4.51 -6.78
N LEU A 132 2.32 5.43 -6.04
CA LEU A 132 2.63 5.70 -4.64
C LEU A 132 2.41 4.45 -3.78
N LYS A 133 1.28 3.77 -3.96
CA LYS A 133 0.97 2.54 -3.22
C LYS A 133 1.99 1.44 -3.52
N SER A 134 2.38 1.28 -4.79
CA SER A 134 3.36 0.28 -5.20
C SER A 134 4.73 0.55 -4.58
N LEU A 135 5.19 1.80 -4.57
CA LEU A 135 6.46 2.17 -3.94
C LEU A 135 6.42 2.00 -2.42
N GLU A 136 5.31 2.34 -1.76
CA GLU A 136 5.14 2.11 -0.33
C GLU A 136 5.18 0.62 0.01
N LEU A 137 4.56 -0.24 -0.79
CA LEU A 137 4.60 -1.69 -0.61
C LEU A 137 6.03 -2.25 -0.78
N ILE A 138 6.77 -1.79 -1.79
CA ILE A 138 8.16 -2.21 -2.03
C ILE A 138 9.09 -1.75 -0.90
N ASN A 139 8.89 -0.52 -0.38
CA ASN A 139 9.73 0.07 0.65
C ASN A 139 9.44 -0.44 2.08
N LYS A 140 8.45 -1.33 2.25
CA LYS A 140 8.18 -1.92 3.57
C LYS A 140 9.29 -2.91 3.95
N PRO A 141 9.84 -2.83 5.17
CA PRO A 141 10.76 -3.85 5.65
C PRO A 141 10.03 -5.20 5.69
N TYR A 142 10.71 -6.26 5.22
CA TYR A 142 10.17 -7.63 5.11
C TYR A 142 9.49 -8.17 6.40
N ALA A 143 9.86 -7.63 7.57
CA ALA A 143 9.23 -7.94 8.85
C ALA A 143 7.75 -7.47 8.92
N GLU A 144 7.43 -6.31 8.35
CA GLU A 144 6.08 -5.73 8.35
C GLU A 144 5.19 -6.37 7.28
N LEU A 145 5.75 -6.93 6.22
CA LEU A 145 4.99 -7.67 5.20
C LEU A 145 4.38 -8.95 5.77
N LYS A 146 5.08 -9.66 6.67
CA LYS A 146 4.53 -10.86 7.35
C LYS A 146 3.42 -10.53 8.35
N GLU A 147 3.51 -9.39 9.04
CA GLU A 147 2.45 -8.93 9.95
C GLU A 147 1.22 -8.45 9.17
N ASN A 148 1.42 -7.75 8.06
CA ASN A 148 0.35 -7.30 7.18
C ASN A 148 -0.28 -8.45 6.39
N GLU A 149 0.46 -9.45 5.90
CA GLU A 149 -0.11 -10.65 5.25
C GLU A 149 -0.96 -11.47 6.24
N LEU A 150 -0.52 -11.57 7.51
CA LEU A 150 -1.29 -12.25 8.56
C LEU A 150 -2.53 -11.43 8.97
N GLN A 151 -2.45 -10.10 8.93
CA GLN A 151 -3.57 -9.20 9.22
C GLN A 151 -4.53 -9.05 8.04
N GLU A 152 -4.06 -9.03 6.79
CA GLU A 152 -4.87 -8.99 5.57
C GLU A 152 -5.61 -10.32 5.37
N GLN A 153 -4.97 -11.47 5.65
CA GLN A 153 -5.66 -12.75 5.72
C GLN A 153 -6.74 -12.79 6.83
N GLN A 154 -6.54 -12.08 7.95
CA GLN A 154 -7.55 -11.97 9.02
C GLN A 154 -8.65 -10.94 8.71
N LEU A 155 -8.33 -9.85 8.02
CA LEU A 155 -9.25 -8.80 7.58
C LEU A 155 -10.13 -9.25 6.41
N GLU A 156 -9.60 -10.05 5.46
CA GLU A 156 -10.38 -10.68 4.40
C GLU A 156 -11.36 -11.73 4.96
N ILE A 157 -11.01 -12.44 6.03
CA ILE A 157 -11.93 -13.35 6.72
C ILE A 157 -13.03 -12.56 7.44
N GLN A 158 -12.72 -11.43 8.09
CA GLN A 158 -13.72 -10.61 8.79
C GLN A 158 -14.65 -9.83 7.86
N THR A 159 -14.13 -9.28 6.75
CA THR A 159 -14.94 -8.53 5.76
C THR A 159 -15.77 -9.43 4.87
N ASN A 160 -15.29 -10.63 4.51
CA ASN A 160 -16.12 -11.59 3.76
C ASN A 160 -17.16 -12.29 4.63
N SER A 161 -16.86 -12.59 5.90
CA SER A 161 -17.84 -13.18 6.84
C SER A 161 -18.98 -12.22 7.14
N THR A 162 -18.68 -10.93 7.40
CA THR A 162 -19.72 -9.92 7.68
C THR A 162 -20.55 -9.56 6.46
N ASN A 163 -19.95 -9.51 5.25
CA ASN A 163 -20.70 -9.25 4.02
C ASN A 163 -21.59 -10.44 3.59
N MET A 164 -21.12 -11.68 3.75
CA MET A 164 -21.93 -12.86 3.42
C MET A 164 -23.06 -13.06 4.42
N GLU A 165 -22.81 -12.87 5.72
CA GLU A 165 -23.86 -12.93 6.74
C GLU A 165 -24.91 -11.83 6.52
N ASN A 166 -24.49 -10.59 6.28
CA ASN A 166 -25.43 -9.49 5.99
C ASN A 166 -26.27 -9.75 4.74
N ALA A 167 -25.69 -10.33 3.68
CA ALA A 167 -26.43 -10.72 2.48
C ALA A 167 -27.46 -11.84 2.78
N ILE A 168 -27.09 -12.85 3.58
CA ILE A 168 -27.98 -13.93 4.00
C ILE A 168 -29.13 -13.38 4.87
N PHE A 169 -28.83 -12.49 5.83
CA PHE A 169 -29.84 -11.84 6.66
C PHE A 169 -30.83 -11.04 5.81
N GLN A 170 -30.34 -10.24 4.86
CA GLN A 170 -31.20 -9.44 3.99
C GLN A 170 -32.06 -10.31 3.05
N SER A 171 -31.50 -11.41 2.52
CA SER A 171 -32.26 -12.36 1.70
C SER A 171 -33.40 -13.00 2.48
N LEU A 172 -33.16 -13.41 3.73
CA LEU A 172 -34.18 -14.04 4.57
C LEU A 172 -35.23 -13.04 5.05
N ILE A 173 -34.83 -11.80 5.34
CA ILE A 173 -35.77 -10.72 5.66
C ILE A 173 -36.70 -10.46 4.47
N ASN A 174 -36.15 -10.40 3.25
CA ASN A 174 -36.95 -10.19 2.04
C ASN A 174 -37.92 -11.35 1.77
N ASN A 175 -37.50 -12.61 1.96
CA ASN A 175 -38.40 -13.76 1.81
C ASN A 175 -39.64 -13.68 2.73
N VAL A 176 -39.46 -13.24 3.98
CA VAL A 176 -40.58 -13.04 4.91
C VAL A 176 -41.42 -11.83 4.50
N LYS A 177 -40.78 -10.75 4.04
CA LYS A 177 -41.43 -9.48 3.65
C LYS A 177 -42.24 -9.59 2.36
N ASP A 178 -41.86 -10.48 1.45
CA ASP A 178 -42.62 -10.78 0.23
C ASP A 178 -44.01 -11.35 0.53
N ILE A 179 -44.15 -12.07 1.66
CA ILE A 179 -45.42 -12.68 2.10
C ILE A 179 -46.12 -11.80 3.15
N LEU A 180 -45.35 -11.13 4.02
CA LEU A 180 -45.84 -10.30 5.13
C LEU A 180 -45.25 -8.88 5.06
N PRO A 181 -45.66 -8.06 4.08
CA PRO A 181 -45.05 -6.74 3.82
C PRO A 181 -45.29 -5.71 4.91
N HIS A 182 -46.25 -5.97 5.82
CA HIS A 182 -46.58 -5.08 6.94
C HIS A 182 -45.60 -5.18 8.11
N LEU A 183 -44.69 -6.17 8.12
CA LEU A 183 -43.70 -6.37 9.17
C LEU A 183 -42.45 -5.51 8.94
N LYS A 184 -41.87 -4.98 10.03
CA LYS A 184 -40.61 -4.23 9.99
C LYS A 184 -39.41 -5.16 10.04
N ASP A 185 -38.35 -4.80 9.30
CA ASP A 185 -37.14 -5.60 9.15
C ASP A 185 -36.48 -5.96 10.49
N GLY A 186 -36.48 -5.03 11.46
CA GLY A 186 -35.95 -5.28 12.81
C GLY A 186 -36.74 -6.32 13.62
N PHE A 187 -38.05 -6.43 13.38
CA PHE A 187 -38.89 -7.46 13.99
C PHE A 187 -38.67 -8.81 13.30
N ILE A 188 -38.63 -8.81 11.96
CA ILE A 188 -38.35 -10.00 11.14
C ILE A 188 -37.00 -10.61 11.51
N LEU A 189 -35.95 -9.79 11.62
CA LEU A 189 -34.60 -10.22 12.00
C LEU A 189 -34.57 -10.89 13.39
N LYS A 190 -35.36 -10.37 14.34
CA LYS A 190 -35.42 -10.93 15.69
C LYS A 190 -36.17 -12.27 15.73
N CYS A 191 -37.23 -12.41 14.92
CA CYS A 191 -37.92 -13.68 14.73
C CYS A 191 -37.02 -14.71 14.03
N LEU A 192 -36.32 -14.31 12.95
CA LEU A 192 -35.36 -15.17 12.26
C LEU A 192 -34.27 -15.66 13.21
N ARG A 193 -33.72 -14.80 14.07
CA ARG A 193 -32.74 -15.22 15.09
C ARG A 193 -33.31 -16.22 16.10
N TYR A 194 -34.58 -16.08 16.49
CA TYR A 194 -35.22 -17.01 17.42
C TYR A 194 -35.48 -18.39 16.80
N TYR A 195 -35.81 -18.43 15.51
CA TYR A 195 -36.11 -19.66 14.77
C TYR A 195 -34.93 -20.19 13.94
N ASN A 196 -33.68 -19.92 14.36
CA ASN A 196 -32.46 -20.40 13.69
C ASN A 196 -32.41 -20.07 12.19
N MET A 197 -32.77 -18.83 11.83
CA MET A 197 -32.71 -18.29 10.48
C MET A 197 -33.67 -18.95 9.47
N ASP A 198 -34.73 -19.58 9.97
CA ASP A 198 -35.73 -20.27 9.17
C ASP A 198 -36.90 -19.32 8.84
N SER A 199 -36.93 -18.81 7.59
CA SER A 199 -37.99 -17.90 7.14
C SER A 199 -39.35 -18.59 7.07
N GLU A 200 -39.43 -19.87 6.74
CA GLU A 200 -40.69 -20.61 6.62
C GLU A 200 -41.36 -20.79 7.98
N LYS A 201 -40.59 -21.12 9.02
CA LYS A 201 -41.11 -21.19 10.39
C LYS A 201 -41.58 -19.84 10.91
N VAL A 202 -40.86 -18.76 10.58
CA VAL A 202 -41.28 -17.39 10.95
C VAL A 202 -42.60 -17.04 10.28
N ILE A 203 -42.74 -17.30 8.97
CA ILE A 203 -43.97 -17.04 8.23
C ILE A 203 -45.14 -17.84 8.82
N ASN A 204 -44.97 -19.15 9.02
CA ASN A 204 -46.03 -20.01 9.53
C ASN A 204 -46.47 -19.63 10.94
N THR A 205 -45.53 -19.32 11.84
CA THR A 205 -45.86 -18.93 13.23
C THR A 205 -46.56 -17.57 13.30
N VAL A 206 -46.18 -16.62 12.44
CA VAL A 206 -46.87 -15.32 12.33
C VAL A 206 -48.27 -15.48 11.73
N LEU A 207 -48.43 -16.30 10.69
CA LEU A 207 -49.74 -16.57 10.07
C LEU A 207 -50.69 -17.33 11.01
N GLU A 208 -50.15 -18.24 11.84
CA GLU A 208 -50.92 -19.03 12.82
C GLU A 208 -51.19 -18.27 14.14
N ASN A 209 -50.75 -17.00 14.27
CA ASN A 209 -50.82 -16.20 15.51
C ASN A 209 -50.24 -16.91 16.75
N ASN A 210 -49.24 -17.78 16.54
CA ASN A 210 -48.67 -18.63 17.58
C ASN A 210 -47.25 -18.16 17.96
N LEU A 211 -47.06 -16.85 18.08
CA LEU A 211 -45.77 -16.29 18.48
C LEU A 211 -45.53 -16.50 19.98
N PRO A 212 -44.31 -16.92 20.38
CA PRO A 212 -43.89 -16.92 21.77
C PRO A 212 -44.11 -15.54 22.40
N SER A 213 -44.53 -15.52 23.66
CA SER A 213 -44.80 -14.30 24.42
C SER A 213 -43.60 -13.33 24.43
N GLU A 214 -42.38 -13.85 24.29
CA GLU A 214 -41.13 -13.08 24.19
C GLU A 214 -41.00 -12.26 22.90
N LEU A 215 -41.62 -12.71 21.80
CA LEU A 215 -41.60 -12.03 20.49
C LEU A 215 -42.86 -11.18 20.29
N ALA A 216 -44.00 -11.62 20.82
CA ALA A 216 -45.28 -10.89 20.75
C ALA A 216 -45.26 -9.53 21.46
N GLN A 217 -44.39 -9.34 22.45
CA GLN A 217 -44.20 -8.05 23.14
C GLN A 217 -43.57 -6.98 22.25
N TYR A 218 -42.85 -7.36 21.19
CA TYR A 218 -42.19 -6.44 20.27
C TYR A 218 -43.13 -6.05 19.12
N ASN A 219 -44.30 -5.52 19.45
CA ASN A 219 -45.31 -5.18 18.45
C ASN A 219 -44.84 -4.02 17.55
N SER A 220 -44.60 -4.30 16.26
CA SER A 220 -44.65 -3.47 15.03
C SER A 220 -44.02 -2.05 14.98
N ASN A 221 -43.49 -1.49 16.07
CA ASN A 221 -43.12 -0.07 16.18
C ASN A 221 -41.77 0.19 16.86
N LEU A 222 -40.69 -0.44 16.38
CA LEU A 222 -39.34 0.03 16.68
C LEU A 222 -38.75 0.76 15.47
N SER A 223 -38.42 2.04 15.66
CA SER A 223 -37.70 2.88 14.70
C SER A 223 -36.19 2.71 14.90
N SER A 224 -35.42 2.81 13.82
CA SER A 224 -33.97 2.65 13.76
C SER A 224 -33.24 3.50 14.80
N MET A 225 -32.35 2.91 15.58
CA MET A 225 -31.50 3.61 16.55
C MET A 225 -30.11 3.77 15.93
N SER A 226 -29.85 4.99 15.46
CA SER A 226 -28.51 5.54 15.26
C SER A 226 -27.98 6.02 16.61
N GLU A 227 -26.93 5.40 17.14
CA GLU A 227 -26.16 5.99 18.24
C GLU A 227 -24.67 5.77 18.01
N TYR A 228 -24.01 6.87 17.62
CA TYR A 228 -22.63 7.13 17.96
C TYR A 228 -22.60 7.58 19.42
N GLU A 229 -21.74 6.99 20.25
CA GLU A 229 -21.21 7.68 21.43
C GLU A 229 -19.69 7.74 21.35
N ASN A 230 -19.22 8.97 21.12
CA ASN A 230 -17.89 9.43 21.51
C ASN A 230 -17.86 9.56 23.04
N ASN A 231 -16.81 9.05 23.67
CA ASN A 231 -16.31 9.49 24.98
C ASN A 231 -14.77 9.58 24.82
N ALA A 232 -14.21 10.79 24.65
CA ALA A 232 -13.60 11.62 25.71
C ALA A 232 -12.27 11.00 26.21
N THR A 233 -11.13 11.68 26.44
CA THR A 233 -10.74 13.09 26.56
C THR A 233 -9.22 13.08 26.85
N ASP A 234 -8.56 14.22 26.61
CA ASP A 234 -7.36 14.73 27.32
C ASP A 234 -5.96 14.16 27.01
N TYR A 235 -5.17 14.92 26.23
CA TYR A 235 -3.73 15.09 26.51
C TYR A 235 -3.18 16.40 25.90
N ASP A 236 -2.64 17.24 26.79
CA ASP A 236 -2.07 18.58 26.58
C ASP A 236 -0.57 18.50 26.18
N PRO A 237 -0.10 19.19 25.12
CA PRO A 237 1.31 19.29 24.81
C PRO A 237 1.82 20.72 25.06
N THR A 238 2.56 20.93 26.13
CA THR A 238 3.55 22.02 26.13
C THR A 238 4.79 21.72 26.96
N ILE A 239 5.91 22.22 26.43
CA ILE A 239 7.18 22.60 27.07
C ILE A 239 8.43 21.73 26.72
N ASN A 240 9.28 22.39 25.91
CA ASN A 240 10.75 22.43 25.86
C ASN A 240 11.54 21.12 25.71
N GLY A 241 12.54 21.02 24.84
CA GLY A 241 13.23 22.04 24.06
C GLY A 241 14.65 21.58 23.72
N CYS A 242 15.32 22.44 22.97
CA CYS A 242 16.76 22.52 22.72
C CYS A 242 17.33 21.83 21.46
N MET A 243 17.87 22.71 20.62
CA MET A 243 18.67 22.52 19.42
C MET A 243 19.93 21.67 19.65
N LYS A 244 20.36 20.96 18.59
CA LYS A 244 21.67 21.18 17.95
C LYS A 244 21.85 20.35 16.68
N LEU A 245 22.25 21.04 15.62
CA LEU A 245 22.87 20.52 14.41
C LEU A 245 24.15 19.74 14.77
N GLU A 246 24.42 18.62 14.10
CA GLU A 246 25.68 18.38 13.37
C GLU A 246 25.80 16.95 12.82
N ASN A 247 26.18 16.91 11.53
CA ASN A 247 27.03 15.93 10.85
C ASN A 247 26.43 14.69 10.16
N LEU A 248 26.62 14.71 8.84
CA LEU A 248 26.75 13.58 7.92
C LEU A 248 27.57 12.44 8.56
N CYS A 249 26.96 11.26 8.67
CA CYS A 249 27.56 9.95 8.38
C CYS A 249 26.60 8.87 8.87
N LEU A 250 26.58 7.74 8.14
CA LEU A 250 25.83 6.51 8.42
C LEU A 250 24.38 6.58 7.94
N LEU A 251 24.20 6.26 6.64
CA LEU A 251 23.02 5.51 6.23
C LEU A 251 23.07 4.20 7.02
N ASP A 252 22.43 4.23 8.18
CA ASP A 252 22.32 3.10 9.08
C ASP A 252 21.55 2.00 8.33
N ASP A 253 22.29 0.94 8.05
CA ASP A 253 22.02 -0.08 7.04
C ASP A 253 20.83 -0.98 7.46
N LYS A 254 19.62 -0.41 7.49
CA LYS A 254 18.38 -1.16 7.75
C LYS A 254 18.05 -2.14 6.61
N SER A 255 18.53 -1.86 5.39
CA SER A 255 18.46 -2.79 4.25
C SER A 255 19.25 -4.08 4.54
N PHE A 256 20.43 -3.97 5.16
CA PHE A 256 21.31 -5.11 5.42
C PHE A 256 20.79 -6.09 6.49
N ARG A 257 20.02 -5.61 7.47
CA ARG A 257 19.51 -6.46 8.56
C ARG A 257 18.35 -7.37 8.15
N ASN A 258 17.64 -7.05 7.07
CA ASN A 258 16.49 -7.84 6.61
C ASN A 258 16.88 -8.97 5.64
N GLU A 259 18.08 -8.94 5.04
CA GLU A 259 18.56 -9.96 4.09
C GLU A 259 19.31 -11.15 4.76
N ILE A 260 19.47 -11.16 6.09
CA ILE A 260 20.27 -12.16 6.86
C ILE A 260 19.41 -13.24 7.56
N ARG A 261 18.13 -13.42 7.23
CA ARG A 261 17.31 -14.52 7.81
C ARG A 261 16.65 -15.42 6.77
#